data_AF-A0A7X9E154-F1
#
_entry.id   AF-A0A7X9E154-F1
#
_cell.length_a   1.000
_cell.length_b   1.000
_cell.length_c   1.000
_cell.angle_alpha   90.00
_cell.angle_beta   90.00
_cell.angle_gamma   90.00
#
_symmetry.space_group_name_H-M   'P 1'
#
loop_
_entity.id
_entity.type
_entity.pdbx_description
1 polymer ?
#
loop_
_entity_poly.entity_id
_entity_poly.type
_entity_poly.pdbx_seq_one_letter_code
_entity_poly.pdbx_strand_id
1 'polypeptide(L)'
;MKAAKIILLFVIPFICFGQPVNFKDYFNDQTMRIDYFHIGDATTEIVTIDFIYQYGTWAGSTKNLIDNFNNGAYYHKIYDLATGKLIYSKGFDSYFKEYQTTDEASKGIKRTFQESAIIPYPKNKIKFVLEKRDRRNILNEVFSTEIDPADLYIIKNPVKDKSVQVVKSHISGNPHNKVDVVIIGDGYAASEYKKFDKDVKRFTKVLLNQEPYKTHKDKFNIYGIFKASEDSGIDESGANIYKNTVLNTTYYAMGSERYILTEDNKSLRNIASHVPYDAIFIMINGSRYGGGGLYNTYCTFVADNQFCDYLFLHEFGHSFAGLADEYYTSETAYNDMYPEGIEPVEPNITRLYEKDNLKWKSVVTTGIEIPTPWEKEDYDKADYAWQKIRREMNKNIAELKRNREPERKIAEAQTEYDTKDKARSEEVDKYLKASKFIGMVGAFEGAGYNAKGMYRSMLDCIMFTKGAKPFCKVCEEHISKVIMHYAE
;
A
#
# COMPACT_ATOMS: atom_id res chain seq x y z
N MET A 1 66.38 -4.05 -28.89
CA MET A 1 65.16 -3.20 -28.91
C MET A 1 64.23 -3.66 -27.79
N LYS A 2 63.73 -2.72 -26.99
CA LYS A 2 63.16 -2.92 -25.65
C LYS A 2 61.79 -3.63 -25.70
N ALA A 3 61.61 -4.65 -24.86
CA ALA A 3 60.31 -5.29 -24.62
C ALA A 3 59.41 -4.36 -23.81
N ALA A 4 58.28 -3.96 -24.38
CA ALA A 4 57.26 -3.18 -23.70
C ALA A 4 56.45 -4.09 -22.75
N LYS A 5 56.58 -3.89 -21.44
CA LYS A 5 55.68 -4.48 -20.45
C LYS A 5 54.38 -3.67 -20.44
N ILE A 6 53.30 -4.26 -20.96
CA ILE A 6 51.95 -3.75 -20.76
C ILE A 6 51.53 -4.10 -19.34
N ILE A 7 51.39 -3.09 -18.48
CA ILE A 7 50.82 -3.23 -17.13
C ILE A 7 49.31 -3.11 -17.28
N LEU A 8 48.62 -4.24 -17.14
CA LEU A 8 47.17 -4.29 -17.07
C LEU A 8 46.74 -3.78 -15.67
N LEU A 9 46.24 -2.55 -15.60
CA LEU A 9 45.70 -1.99 -14.36
C LEU A 9 44.31 -2.60 -14.13
N PHE A 10 44.20 -3.59 -13.24
CA PHE A 10 42.92 -4.04 -12.73
C PHE A 10 42.35 -2.95 -11.82
N VAL A 11 41.41 -2.15 -12.33
CA VAL A 11 40.56 -1.29 -11.50
C VAL A 11 39.55 -2.20 -10.83
N ILE A 12 39.89 -2.68 -9.63
CA ILE A 12 38.93 -3.36 -8.75
C ILE A 12 37.97 -2.26 -8.25
N PRO A 13 36.65 -2.33 -8.54
CA PRO A 13 35.71 -1.42 -7.94
C PRO A 13 35.70 -1.71 -6.43
N PHE A 14 36.27 -0.81 -5.64
CA PHE A 14 36.00 -0.78 -4.21
C PHE A 14 34.51 -0.52 -4.04
N ILE A 15 33.74 -1.58 -3.83
CA ILE A 15 32.41 -1.47 -3.24
C ILE A 15 32.66 -0.98 -1.82
N CYS A 16 32.65 0.34 -1.64
CA CYS A 16 32.55 0.96 -0.33
C CYS A 16 31.17 0.56 0.22
N PHE A 17 31.11 -0.55 0.95
CA PHE A 17 30.01 -0.78 1.87
C PHE A 17 30.02 0.38 2.85
N GLY A 18 29.10 1.32 2.67
CA GLY A 18 28.92 2.43 3.60
C GLY A 18 28.79 1.87 5.00
N GLN A 19 29.56 2.42 5.95
CA GLN A 19 29.47 1.97 7.34
C GLN A 19 28.00 2.04 7.80
N PRO A 20 27.50 0.99 8.47
CA PRO A 20 26.12 0.95 8.94
C PRO A 20 25.80 2.20 9.74
N VAL A 21 24.64 2.80 9.48
CA VAL A 21 24.19 4.00 10.19
C VAL A 21 23.76 3.57 11.59
N ASN A 22 24.40 4.12 12.61
CA ASN A 22 23.99 3.89 13.99
C ASN A 22 22.97 4.95 14.40
N PHE A 23 21.76 4.52 14.78
CA PHE A 23 20.67 5.41 15.16
C PHE A 23 21.07 6.46 16.20
N LYS A 24 21.82 6.04 17.23
CA LYS A 24 22.17 6.93 18.36
C LYS A 24 23.15 8.04 17.96
N ASP A 25 23.82 7.93 16.83
CA ASP A 25 24.73 8.97 16.38
C ASP A 25 23.96 10.15 15.76
N TYR A 26 22.83 9.87 15.09
CA TYR A 26 22.12 10.86 14.27
C TYR A 26 20.72 11.23 14.80
N PHE A 27 20.08 10.36 15.58
CA PHE A 27 18.67 10.49 15.93
C PHE A 27 18.40 10.38 17.43
N ASN A 28 17.35 11.07 17.87
CA ASN A 28 16.70 10.88 19.17
C ASN A 28 15.51 9.93 19.01
N ASP A 29 15.12 9.25 20.08
CA ASP A 29 13.93 8.38 20.10
C ASP A 29 12.64 9.20 20.15
N GLN A 30 12.37 9.90 19.06
CA GLN A 30 11.17 10.67 18.79
C GLN A 30 10.87 10.64 17.30
N THR A 31 9.65 10.99 16.91
CA THR A 31 9.26 11.08 15.50
C THR A 31 9.27 12.53 15.02
N MET A 32 9.86 12.76 13.85
CA MET A 32 9.63 13.97 13.03
C MET A 32 8.67 13.62 11.90
N ARG A 33 7.58 14.39 11.79
CA ARG A 33 6.66 14.33 10.64
C ARG A 33 6.80 15.61 9.83
N ILE A 34 7.06 15.46 8.54
CA ILE A 34 7.21 16.56 7.59
C ILE A 34 6.03 16.49 6.64
N ASP A 35 5.06 17.40 6.80
CA ASP A 35 3.95 17.54 5.87
C ASP A 35 4.37 18.41 4.69
N TYR A 36 3.95 18.01 3.50
CA TYR A 36 4.20 18.75 2.28
C TYR A 36 3.02 18.62 1.31
N PHE A 37 2.96 19.53 0.34
CA PHE A 37 2.04 19.47 -0.77
C PHE A 37 2.75 18.94 -2.01
N HIS A 38 2.12 18.02 -2.72
CA HIS A 38 2.52 17.54 -4.04
C HIS A 38 1.52 18.06 -5.07
N ILE A 39 2.00 18.91 -5.98
CA ILE A 39 1.16 19.67 -6.91
C ILE A 39 1.56 19.32 -8.32
N GLY A 40 0.60 18.99 -9.19
CA GLY A 40 0.93 18.73 -10.58
C GLY A 40 -0.16 18.05 -11.39
N ASP A 41 0.25 17.57 -12.56
CA ASP A 41 -0.54 16.84 -13.56
C ASP A 41 0.25 15.59 -14.02
N ALA A 42 -0.11 14.99 -15.15
CA ALA A 42 0.55 13.79 -15.66
C ALA A 42 2.04 13.97 -15.99
N THR A 43 2.51 15.20 -16.21
CA THR A 43 3.86 15.50 -16.70
C THR A 43 4.66 16.46 -15.83
N THR A 44 3.99 17.23 -14.98
CA THR A 44 4.62 18.21 -14.09
C THR A 44 4.40 17.86 -12.64
N GLU A 45 5.37 18.19 -11.80
CA GLU A 45 5.24 18.10 -10.35
C GLU A 45 6.04 19.19 -9.64
N ILE A 46 5.51 19.66 -8.52
CA ILE A 46 6.10 20.64 -7.62
C ILE A 46 5.82 20.16 -6.20
N VAL A 47 6.80 20.31 -5.32
CA VAL A 47 6.66 20.00 -3.89
C VAL A 47 6.94 21.25 -3.05
N THR A 48 6.11 21.50 -2.04
CA THR A 48 6.31 22.57 -1.05
C THR A 48 6.07 22.07 0.37
N ILE A 49 6.86 22.53 1.33
CA ILE A 49 6.65 22.20 2.76
C ILE A 49 5.38 22.88 3.28
N ASP A 50 4.61 22.14 4.08
CA ASP A 50 3.49 22.65 4.88
C ASP A 50 3.95 22.86 6.34
N PHE A 51 3.78 21.85 7.20
CA PHE A 51 4.18 21.90 8.61
C PHE A 51 5.12 20.76 8.99
N ILE A 52 5.97 21.01 9.99
CA ILE A 52 6.85 20.00 10.59
C ILE A 52 6.47 19.81 12.05
N TYR A 53 6.37 18.56 12.48
CA TYR A 53 5.93 18.17 13.82
C TYR A 53 6.98 17.31 14.53
N GLN A 54 7.04 17.45 15.85
CA GLN A 54 7.75 16.56 16.76
C GLN A 54 6.73 15.86 17.68
N TYR A 55 6.66 14.53 17.62
CA TYR A 55 5.78 13.76 18.50
C TYR A 55 6.30 12.37 18.83
N GLY A 56 5.75 11.80 19.91
CA GLY A 56 5.86 10.38 20.24
C GLY A 56 7.29 9.84 20.36
N THR A 57 7.37 8.53 20.54
CA THR A 57 8.59 7.74 20.33
C THR A 57 8.69 7.42 18.84
N TRP A 58 9.89 7.14 18.34
CA TRP A 58 10.05 6.58 17.00
C TRP A 58 9.49 5.15 16.97
N ALA A 59 8.68 4.81 15.96
CA ALA A 59 8.09 3.48 15.86
C ALA A 59 8.99 2.49 15.10
N GLY A 60 9.60 2.96 14.01
CA GLY A 60 10.31 2.07 13.10
C GLY A 60 11.64 1.54 13.62
N SER A 61 12.35 0.83 12.73
CA SER A 61 13.62 0.21 13.08
C SER A 61 14.67 1.23 13.54
N THR A 62 15.42 0.88 14.57
CA THR A 62 16.63 1.60 15.00
C THR A 62 17.92 1.00 14.44
N LYS A 63 17.81 -0.06 13.62
CA LYS A 63 18.94 -0.77 13.00
C LYS A 63 18.92 -0.62 11.48
N ASN A 64 17.78 -0.87 10.87
CA ASN A 64 17.59 -0.85 9.43
C ASN A 64 17.11 0.53 8.99
N LEU A 65 18.02 1.52 9.01
CA LEU A 65 17.69 2.91 8.71
C LEU A 65 17.68 3.22 7.21
N ILE A 66 18.36 2.39 6.41
CA ILE A 66 18.42 2.54 4.96
C ILE A 66 17.57 1.43 4.34
N ASP A 67 16.43 1.80 3.76
CA ASP A 67 15.60 0.92 2.94
C ASP A 67 16.41 0.28 1.80
N ASN A 68 16.33 -1.05 1.71
CA ASN A 68 17.01 -1.89 0.73
C ASN A 68 16.05 -2.69 -0.16
N PHE A 69 14.75 -2.37 -0.15
CA PHE A 69 13.75 -3.06 -0.96
C PHE A 69 13.70 -2.58 -2.40
N ASN A 70 14.19 -1.37 -2.67
CA ASN A 70 14.13 -0.74 -3.99
C ASN A 70 12.70 -0.74 -4.58
N ASN A 71 11.70 -0.39 -3.76
CA ASN A 71 10.28 -0.44 -4.13
C ASN A 71 9.60 0.94 -3.95
N GLY A 72 8.45 1.13 -4.57
CA GLY A 72 7.73 2.41 -4.62
C GLY A 72 8.29 3.38 -5.68
N ALA A 73 7.43 4.29 -6.13
CA ALA A 73 7.75 5.31 -7.12
C ALA A 73 8.59 6.45 -6.55
N TYR A 74 8.49 6.71 -5.25
CA TYR A 74 9.18 7.80 -4.56
C TYR A 74 10.01 7.30 -3.37
N TYR A 75 11.00 8.10 -2.99
CA TYR A 75 11.81 7.88 -1.79
C TYR A 75 11.94 9.15 -0.97
N HIS A 76 11.69 9.06 0.33
CA HIS A 76 12.20 10.02 1.29
C HIS A 76 13.65 9.64 1.62
N LYS A 77 14.58 10.57 1.44
CA LYS A 77 15.99 10.40 1.83
C LYS A 77 16.45 11.52 2.73
N ILE A 78 17.15 11.15 3.80
CA ILE A 78 17.65 12.08 4.81
C ILE A 78 19.16 12.01 4.83
N TYR A 79 19.79 13.14 4.58
CA TYR A 79 21.23 13.29 4.66
C TYR A 79 21.60 14.15 5.85
N ASP A 80 22.63 13.74 6.60
CA ASP A 80 23.27 14.61 7.57
C ASP A 80 23.89 15.80 6.83
N LEU A 81 23.49 17.02 7.19
CA LEU A 81 23.87 18.20 6.40
C LEU A 81 25.37 18.50 6.48
N ALA A 82 26.01 18.19 7.61
CA ALA A 82 27.43 18.49 7.82
C ALA A 82 28.35 17.56 7.00
N THR A 83 27.98 16.29 6.88
CA THR A 83 28.82 15.26 6.24
C THR A 83 28.35 14.86 4.84
N GLY A 84 27.09 15.16 4.47
CA GLY A 84 26.46 14.67 3.25
C GLY A 84 26.16 13.17 3.27
N LYS A 85 26.27 12.50 4.42
CA LYS A 85 26.01 11.06 4.56
C LYS A 85 24.51 10.78 4.56
N LEU A 86 24.06 9.79 3.77
CA LEU A 86 22.70 9.26 3.86
C LEU A 86 22.53 8.53 5.21
N ILE A 87 21.56 8.98 6.00
CA ILE A 87 21.33 8.49 7.38
C ILE A 87 19.94 7.87 7.57
N TYR A 88 19.00 8.10 6.66
CA TYR A 88 17.71 7.41 6.62
C TYR A 88 17.13 7.40 5.21
N SER A 89 16.44 6.33 4.82
CA SER A 89 15.64 6.30 3.60
C SER A 89 14.42 5.38 3.71
N LYS A 90 13.33 5.74 3.02
CA LYS A 90 12.11 4.93 2.91
C LYS A 90 11.44 5.11 1.55
N GLY A 91 11.19 4.02 0.83
CA GLY A 91 10.44 4.00 -0.42
C GLY A 91 8.93 4.05 -0.16
N PHE A 92 8.15 4.66 -1.06
CA PHE A 92 6.70 4.74 -0.92
C PHE A 92 6.01 5.03 -2.26
N ASP A 93 4.71 4.80 -2.31
CA ASP A 93 3.81 5.31 -3.34
C ASP A 93 2.85 6.33 -2.77
N SER A 94 2.39 7.24 -3.61
CA SER A 94 1.62 8.40 -3.20
C SER A 94 0.32 8.54 -3.98
N TYR A 95 -0.67 9.20 -3.39
CA TYR A 95 -1.92 9.52 -4.09
C TYR A 95 -1.63 10.31 -5.37
N PHE A 96 -0.70 11.27 -5.29
CA PHE A 96 -0.29 12.02 -6.47
C PHE A 96 0.24 11.11 -7.58
N LYS A 97 1.08 10.10 -7.25
CA LYS A 97 1.58 9.14 -8.25
C LYS A 97 0.46 8.50 -9.05
N GLU A 98 -0.55 8.00 -8.36
CA GLU A 98 -1.71 7.36 -8.98
C GLU A 98 -2.51 8.36 -9.79
N TYR A 99 -2.74 9.57 -9.25
CA TYR A 99 -3.40 10.65 -9.97
C TYR A 99 -2.72 10.98 -11.31
N GLN A 100 -1.38 10.99 -11.36
CA GLN A 100 -0.63 11.26 -12.60
C GLN A 100 -0.95 10.28 -13.75
N THR A 101 -1.49 9.10 -13.43
CA THR A 101 -1.84 8.06 -14.41
C THR A 101 -3.30 8.14 -14.89
N THR A 102 -4.07 9.10 -14.40
CA THR A 102 -5.49 9.28 -14.73
C THR A 102 -5.70 10.09 -16.01
N ASP A 103 -6.91 9.99 -16.57
CA ASP A 103 -7.36 10.81 -17.70
C ASP A 103 -7.35 12.32 -17.40
N GLU A 104 -7.73 12.70 -16.18
CA GLU A 104 -7.77 14.11 -15.77
C GLU A 104 -6.38 14.72 -15.78
N ALA A 105 -5.41 14.03 -15.17
CA ALA A 105 -4.01 14.46 -15.17
C ALA A 105 -3.44 14.51 -16.58
N SER A 106 -3.81 13.55 -17.44
CA SER A 106 -3.39 13.51 -18.85
C SER A 106 -3.94 14.68 -19.68
N LYS A 107 -5.06 15.27 -19.26
CA LYS A 107 -5.62 16.52 -19.84
C LYS A 107 -4.95 17.79 -19.31
N GLY A 108 -3.92 17.67 -18.48
CA GLY A 108 -3.19 18.80 -17.90
C GLY A 108 -3.92 19.47 -16.73
N ILE A 109 -4.92 18.81 -16.13
CA ILE A 109 -5.56 19.31 -14.92
C ILE A 109 -4.56 19.17 -13.78
N LYS A 110 -4.28 20.28 -13.11
CA LYS A 110 -3.40 20.30 -11.94
C LYS A 110 -4.20 20.14 -10.67
N ARG A 111 -3.77 19.22 -9.81
CA ARG A 111 -4.31 19.04 -8.45
C ARG A 111 -3.19 19.16 -7.42
N THR A 112 -3.61 19.32 -6.18
CA THR A 112 -2.74 19.41 -5.01
C THR A 112 -3.15 18.31 -4.03
N PHE A 113 -2.18 17.54 -3.57
CA PHE A 113 -2.35 16.51 -2.54
C PHE A 113 -1.45 16.83 -1.36
N GLN A 114 -1.93 16.59 -0.15
CA GLN A 114 -1.10 16.71 1.05
C GLN A 114 -0.56 15.34 1.44
N GLU A 115 0.73 15.27 1.72
CA GLU A 115 1.44 14.04 2.05
C GLU A 115 2.35 14.26 3.28
N SER A 116 2.90 13.18 3.81
CA SER A 116 3.78 13.24 4.98
C SER A 116 4.96 12.29 4.86
N ALA A 117 6.15 12.78 5.16
CA ALA A 117 7.30 11.94 5.49
C ALA A 117 7.36 11.74 7.02
N ILE A 118 7.54 10.49 7.47
CA ILE A 118 7.65 10.13 8.89
C ILE A 118 9.06 9.56 9.12
N ILE A 119 9.88 10.28 9.87
CA ILE A 119 11.31 9.96 10.05
C ILE A 119 11.70 9.96 11.54
N PRO A 120 12.78 9.26 11.93
CA PRO A 120 13.33 9.42 13.27
C PRO A 120 13.85 10.86 13.48
N TYR A 121 13.64 11.42 14.66
CA TYR A 121 13.92 12.83 14.91
C TYR A 121 15.42 13.12 14.92
N PRO A 122 15.95 13.95 14.00
CA PRO A 122 17.39 14.18 13.88
C PRO A 122 17.95 15.03 15.02
N LYS A 123 19.22 14.79 15.36
CA LYS A 123 19.98 15.58 16.35
C LYS A 123 20.56 16.86 15.77
N ASN A 124 20.93 16.83 14.49
CA ASN A 124 21.57 17.91 13.77
C ASN A 124 20.76 18.28 12.53
N LYS A 125 21.15 19.38 11.86
CA LYS A 125 20.55 19.79 10.59
C LYS A 125 20.63 18.67 9.56
N ILE A 126 19.57 18.51 8.78
CA ILE A 126 19.46 17.51 7.72
C ILE A 126 19.15 18.16 6.37
N LYS A 127 19.52 17.49 5.28
CA LYS A 127 18.92 17.70 3.97
C LYS A 127 17.82 16.65 3.78
N PHE A 128 16.57 17.09 3.75
CA PHE A 128 15.42 16.28 3.33
C PHE A 128 15.36 16.28 1.82
N VAL A 129 15.30 15.10 1.21
CA VAL A 129 15.25 14.91 -0.24
C VAL A 129 14.07 14.00 -0.57
N LEU A 130 13.27 14.41 -1.55
CA LEU A 130 12.31 13.55 -2.21
C LEU A 130 12.89 13.17 -3.58
N GLU A 131 13.01 11.87 -3.82
CA GLU A 131 13.40 11.34 -5.13
C GLU A 131 12.23 10.61 -5.79
N LYS A 132 12.21 10.60 -7.11
CA LYS A 132 11.24 9.88 -7.94
C LYS A 132 11.93 8.99 -8.96
N ARG A 133 11.34 7.84 -9.24
CA ARG A 133 11.77 6.97 -10.34
C ARG A 133 11.43 7.56 -11.69
N ASP A 134 12.42 7.61 -12.57
CA ASP A 134 12.22 7.86 -13.99
C ASP A 134 11.78 6.59 -14.74
N ARG A 135 11.64 6.70 -16.06
CA ARG A 135 11.28 5.60 -16.97
C ARG A 135 12.36 4.50 -17.08
N ARG A 136 13.49 4.63 -16.39
CA ARG A 136 14.54 3.61 -16.29
C ARG A 136 14.63 3.04 -14.87
N ASN A 137 13.64 3.35 -14.03
CA ASN A 137 13.60 3.06 -12.59
C ASN A 137 14.76 3.68 -11.80
N ILE A 138 15.42 4.71 -12.35
CA ILE A 138 16.49 5.44 -11.65
C ILE A 138 15.84 6.52 -10.79
N LEU A 139 16.23 6.56 -9.52
CA LEU A 139 15.77 7.61 -8.60
C LEU A 139 16.50 8.92 -8.89
N ASN A 140 15.72 9.99 -9.05
CA ASN A 140 16.21 11.35 -9.30
C ASN A 140 15.61 12.31 -8.27
N GLU A 141 16.41 13.25 -7.75
CA GLU A 141 15.93 14.31 -6.86
C GLU A 141 14.88 15.17 -7.57
N VAL A 142 13.67 15.24 -7.01
CA VAL A 142 12.58 16.11 -7.47
C VAL A 142 12.33 17.28 -6.52
N PHE A 143 12.77 17.16 -5.27
CA PHE A 143 12.68 18.22 -4.27
C PHE A 143 13.73 18.02 -3.18
N SER A 144 14.25 19.11 -2.64
CA SER A 144 14.99 19.07 -1.38
C SER A 144 14.89 20.37 -0.59
N THR A 145 15.10 20.25 0.72
CA THR A 145 15.22 21.39 1.64
C THR A 145 16.12 21.03 2.81
N GLU A 146 16.74 22.04 3.41
CA GLU A 146 17.39 21.89 4.72
C GLU A 146 16.33 21.99 5.82
N ILE A 147 16.49 21.21 6.89
CA ILE A 147 15.65 21.26 8.09
C ILE A 147 16.57 21.33 9.31
N ASP A 148 16.38 22.34 10.15
CA ASP A 148 17.03 22.44 11.45
C ASP A 148 16.10 21.88 12.54
N PRO A 149 16.44 20.77 13.23
CA PRO A 149 15.61 20.25 14.31
C PRO A 149 15.42 21.23 15.49
N ALA A 150 16.27 22.26 15.59
CA ALA A 150 16.11 23.30 16.60
C ALA A 150 15.16 24.44 16.18
N ASP A 151 14.63 24.42 14.96
CA ASP A 151 13.77 25.49 14.42
C ASP A 151 12.54 25.74 15.32
N LEU A 152 12.25 27.03 15.54
CA LEU A 152 11.12 27.52 16.35
C LEU A 152 9.76 27.19 15.71
N TYR A 153 9.70 26.97 14.40
CA TYR A 153 8.47 26.66 13.67
C TYR A 153 8.13 25.16 13.67
N ILE A 154 9.00 24.29 14.18
CA ILE A 154 8.65 22.89 14.41
C ILE A 154 7.62 22.82 15.53
N ILE A 155 6.44 22.29 15.21
CA ILE A 155 5.34 22.16 16.16
C ILE A 155 5.66 21.03 17.14
N LYS A 156 5.97 21.41 18.38
CA LYS A 156 6.26 20.49 19.47
C LYS A 156 4.98 20.20 20.26
N ASN A 157 4.87 18.97 20.74
CA ASN A 157 3.72 18.39 21.45
C ASN A 157 2.60 17.92 20.49
N PRO A 158 2.29 16.61 20.45
CA PRO A 158 1.27 16.09 19.53
C PRO A 158 -0.11 16.71 19.77
N VAL A 159 -0.95 16.61 18.75
CA VAL A 159 -2.40 16.85 18.84
C VAL A 159 -2.97 15.89 19.88
N LYS A 160 -3.05 16.32 21.14
CA LYS A 160 -3.72 15.57 22.21
C LYS A 160 -5.23 15.78 22.09
N ASP A 161 -5.85 15.03 21.18
CA ASP A 161 -7.28 15.02 21.03
C ASP A 161 -7.89 14.08 22.09
N LYS A 162 -8.50 14.67 23.13
CA LYS A 162 -9.12 13.90 24.22
C LYS A 162 -10.35 13.09 23.79
N SER A 163 -10.90 13.35 22.60
CA SER A 163 -12.00 12.56 22.04
C SER A 163 -11.54 11.25 21.40
N VAL A 164 -10.23 11.10 21.16
CA VAL A 164 -9.64 9.89 20.57
C VAL A 164 -9.52 8.79 21.63
N GLN A 165 -10.01 7.60 21.29
CA GLN A 165 -9.92 6.41 22.12
C GLN A 165 -9.01 5.37 21.46
N VAL A 166 -8.13 4.75 22.25
CA VAL A 166 -7.16 3.76 21.78
C VAL A 166 -7.51 2.38 22.31
N VAL A 167 -7.62 1.40 21.41
CA VAL A 167 -7.77 -0.03 21.72
C VAL A 167 -6.41 -0.70 21.49
N LYS A 168 -5.84 -1.32 22.52
CA LYS A 168 -4.63 -2.14 22.39
C LYS A 168 -5.04 -3.57 22.08
N SER A 169 -5.12 -3.92 20.80
CA SER A 169 -5.69 -5.19 20.35
C SER A 169 -4.71 -6.35 20.47
N HIS A 170 -3.43 -6.11 20.16
CA HIS A 170 -2.33 -7.08 20.32
C HIS A 170 -1.03 -6.33 20.57
N ILE A 171 -0.35 -6.55 21.70
CA ILE A 171 0.91 -5.87 22.02
C ILE A 171 1.92 -6.93 22.41
N SER A 172 3.01 -7.03 21.66
CA SER A 172 4.02 -8.07 21.84
C SER A 172 5.41 -7.53 22.21
N GLY A 173 5.60 -6.21 22.25
CA GLY A 173 6.81 -5.63 22.84
C GLY A 173 7.04 -4.15 22.52
N ASN A 174 8.30 -3.74 22.68
CA ASN A 174 8.76 -2.38 22.39
C ASN A 174 8.67 -2.09 20.87
N PRO A 175 8.14 -0.93 20.45
CA PRO A 175 7.93 -0.61 19.04
C PRO A 175 9.21 -0.72 18.19
N HIS A 176 10.38 -0.36 18.74
CA HIS A 176 11.68 -0.43 18.04
C HIS A 176 12.07 -1.82 17.52
N ASN A 177 11.37 -2.88 17.94
CA ASN A 177 11.61 -4.26 17.51
C ASN A 177 10.29 -4.94 17.08
N LYS A 178 9.33 -4.17 16.59
CA LYS A 178 8.00 -4.61 16.18
C LYS A 178 7.60 -3.90 14.88
N VAL A 179 6.61 -4.46 14.21
CA VAL A 179 5.79 -3.76 13.24
C VAL A 179 4.59 -3.19 14.00
N ASP A 180 4.53 -1.87 14.15
CA ASP A 180 3.41 -1.20 14.80
C ASP A 180 2.34 -0.86 13.76
N VAL A 181 1.22 -1.58 13.81
CA VAL A 181 0.07 -1.38 12.92
C VAL A 181 -1.01 -0.60 13.67
N VAL A 182 -1.54 0.44 13.05
CA VAL A 182 -2.70 1.18 13.56
C VAL A 182 -3.90 1.01 12.62
N ILE A 183 -5.05 0.63 13.19
CA ILE A 183 -6.34 0.52 12.52
C ILE A 183 -7.23 1.68 12.99
N ILE A 184 -7.46 2.65 12.11
CA ILE A 184 -8.26 3.84 12.40
C ILE A 184 -9.66 3.62 11.83
N GLY A 185 -10.70 3.78 12.65
CA GLY A 185 -12.09 3.69 12.18
C GLY A 185 -12.52 4.98 11.49
N ASP A 186 -13.15 4.89 10.31
CA ASP A 186 -13.88 5.99 9.70
C ASP A 186 -15.35 5.60 9.43
N GLY A 187 -16.23 6.59 9.53
CA GLY A 187 -17.69 6.39 9.40
C GLY A 187 -18.35 5.65 10.57
N TYR A 188 -17.67 5.55 11.72
CA TYR A 188 -18.26 5.01 12.95
C TYR A 188 -18.78 6.16 13.83
N ALA A 189 -20.09 6.24 14.03
CA ALA A 189 -20.68 7.21 14.94
C ALA A 189 -20.36 6.89 16.41
N ALA A 190 -20.55 7.87 17.32
CA ALA A 190 -20.25 7.71 18.75
C ALA A 190 -20.94 6.48 19.40
N SER A 191 -22.16 6.16 18.98
CA SER A 191 -22.93 5.00 19.44
C SER A 191 -22.37 3.66 18.97
N GLU A 192 -21.50 3.66 17.96
CA GLU A 192 -20.96 2.48 17.29
C GLU A 192 -19.59 2.06 17.83
N TYR A 193 -19.09 2.68 18.90
CA TYR A 193 -17.81 2.31 19.53
C TYR A 193 -17.69 0.80 19.82
N LYS A 194 -18.76 0.16 20.31
CA LYS A 194 -18.76 -1.28 20.59
C LYS A 194 -18.61 -2.13 19.32
N LYS A 195 -19.15 -1.66 18.19
CA LYS A 195 -18.97 -2.29 16.88
C LYS A 195 -17.51 -2.16 16.45
N PHE A 196 -16.97 -0.94 16.49
CA PHE A 196 -15.57 -0.66 16.18
C PHE A 196 -14.60 -1.55 16.98
N ASP A 197 -14.74 -1.60 18.30
CA ASP A 197 -13.86 -2.42 19.17
C ASP A 197 -13.91 -3.91 18.80
N LYS A 198 -15.11 -4.43 18.46
CA LYS A 198 -15.27 -5.81 17.98
C LYS A 198 -14.60 -6.02 16.62
N ASP A 199 -14.76 -5.07 15.70
CA ASP A 199 -14.19 -5.14 14.36
C ASP A 199 -12.66 -5.12 14.41
N VAL A 200 -12.05 -4.23 15.21
CA VAL A 200 -10.59 -4.20 15.44
C VAL A 200 -10.07 -5.55 15.93
N LYS A 201 -10.73 -6.15 16.91
CA LYS A 201 -10.34 -7.47 17.44
C LYS A 201 -10.50 -8.58 16.41
N ARG A 202 -11.55 -8.52 15.59
CA ARG A 202 -11.75 -9.46 14.47
C ARG A 202 -10.60 -9.35 13.47
N PHE A 203 -10.28 -8.16 12.96
CA PHE A 203 -9.25 -8.01 11.93
C PHE A 203 -7.83 -8.22 12.48
N THR A 204 -7.60 -7.94 13.76
CA THR A 204 -6.38 -8.39 14.46
C THR A 204 -6.23 -9.91 14.37
N LYS A 205 -7.31 -10.66 14.64
CA LYS A 205 -7.32 -12.12 14.51
C LYS A 205 -7.15 -12.57 13.06
N VAL A 206 -7.74 -11.88 12.09
CA VAL A 206 -7.55 -12.18 10.66
C VAL A 206 -6.08 -12.07 10.27
N LEU A 207 -5.44 -10.92 10.58
CA LEU A 207 -4.03 -10.68 10.28
C LEU A 207 -3.15 -11.79 10.88
N LEU A 208 -3.25 -12.00 12.19
CA LEU A 208 -2.37 -12.90 12.93
C LEU A 208 -2.63 -14.39 12.70
N ASN A 209 -3.65 -14.75 11.89
CA ASN A 209 -3.88 -16.13 11.44
C ASN A 209 -3.52 -16.37 9.98
N GLN A 210 -3.17 -15.33 9.22
CA GLN A 210 -2.71 -15.42 7.85
C GLN A 210 -1.18 -15.57 7.81
N GLU A 211 -0.65 -16.53 7.04
CA GLU A 211 0.81 -16.57 6.80
C GLU A 211 1.23 -15.45 5.83
N PRO A 212 2.43 -14.85 6.02
CA PRO A 212 3.44 -15.18 7.03
C PRO A 212 3.25 -14.44 8.37
N TYR A 213 2.25 -13.57 8.49
CA TYR A 213 1.99 -12.79 9.72
C TYR A 213 1.78 -13.68 10.94
N LYS A 214 1.16 -14.83 10.77
CA LYS A 214 0.94 -15.84 11.81
C LYS A 214 2.25 -16.39 12.37
N THR A 215 3.19 -16.78 11.50
CA THR A 215 4.53 -17.21 11.92
C THR A 215 5.26 -16.10 12.68
N HIS A 216 5.06 -14.85 12.30
CA HIS A 216 5.71 -13.68 12.90
C HIS A 216 4.82 -12.91 13.89
N LYS A 217 3.78 -13.52 14.47
CA LYS A 217 2.78 -12.79 15.28
C LYS A 217 3.35 -12.04 16.48
N ASP A 218 4.46 -12.50 17.03
CA ASP A 218 5.24 -11.90 18.13
C ASP A 218 6.11 -10.72 17.68
N LYS A 219 6.09 -10.40 16.39
CA LYS A 219 6.71 -9.22 15.78
C LYS A 219 5.74 -8.06 15.60
N PHE A 220 4.47 -8.18 15.99
CA PHE A 220 3.47 -7.13 15.76
C PHE A 220 2.97 -6.47 17.05
N ASN A 221 2.80 -5.15 16.99
CA ASN A 221 1.89 -4.42 17.85
C ASN A 221 0.71 -3.93 16.99
N ILE A 222 -0.53 -4.04 17.47
CA ILE A 222 -1.74 -3.67 16.75
C ILE A 222 -2.61 -2.82 17.66
N TYR A 223 -2.82 -1.58 17.24
CA TYR A 223 -3.67 -0.60 17.89
C TYR A 223 -4.92 -0.34 17.05
N GLY A 224 -6.07 -0.21 17.69
CA GLY A 224 -7.25 0.43 17.12
C GLY A 224 -7.34 1.87 17.59
N ILE A 225 -7.69 2.81 16.71
CA ILE A 225 -8.01 4.18 17.08
C ILE A 225 -9.45 4.50 16.66
N PHE A 226 -10.25 4.90 17.65
CA PHE A 226 -11.60 5.39 17.46
C PHE A 226 -11.65 6.89 17.67
N LYS A 227 -12.16 7.60 16.67
CA LYS A 227 -12.68 8.96 16.80
C LYS A 227 -14.06 8.94 16.17
N ALA A 228 -15.07 9.42 16.89
CA ALA A 228 -16.43 9.37 16.41
C ALA A 228 -16.62 10.28 15.18
N SER A 229 -17.16 9.71 14.10
CA SER A 229 -17.75 10.48 13.01
C SER A 229 -19.09 11.08 13.43
N GLU A 230 -19.48 12.18 12.79
CA GLU A 230 -20.84 12.72 12.97
C GLU A 230 -21.87 11.77 12.35
N ASP A 231 -21.55 11.26 11.16
CA ASP A 231 -22.37 10.31 10.43
C ASP A 231 -21.83 8.88 10.46
N SER A 232 -22.76 7.92 10.44
CA SER A 232 -22.45 6.52 10.13
C SER A 232 -22.36 6.31 8.61
N GLY A 233 -21.37 5.54 8.18
CA GLY A 233 -21.03 5.34 6.77
C GLY A 233 -20.06 6.39 6.23
N ILE A 234 -19.80 6.34 4.93
CA ILE A 234 -18.88 7.24 4.21
C ILE A 234 -19.53 7.80 2.94
N ASP A 235 -18.84 8.69 2.25
CA ASP A 235 -19.30 9.29 1.00
C ASP A 235 -19.47 8.27 -0.13
N GLU A 236 -20.62 8.33 -0.81
CA GLU A 236 -20.93 7.58 -2.04
C GLU A 236 -21.40 8.57 -3.10
N SER A 237 -20.44 9.32 -3.68
CA SER A 237 -20.72 10.42 -4.63
C SER A 237 -21.53 9.99 -5.84
N GLY A 238 -21.29 8.79 -6.39
CA GLY A 238 -22.11 8.25 -7.50
C GLY A 238 -23.57 7.98 -7.15
N ALA A 239 -23.91 7.85 -5.87
CA ALA A 239 -25.27 7.77 -5.34
C ALA A 239 -25.79 9.10 -4.75
N ASN A 240 -25.01 10.19 -4.86
CA ASN A 240 -25.31 11.50 -4.28
C ASN A 240 -25.49 11.45 -2.74
N ILE A 241 -24.66 10.65 -2.07
CA ILE A 241 -24.63 10.50 -0.61
C ILE A 241 -23.31 11.12 -0.11
N TYR A 242 -23.41 12.08 0.80
CA TYR A 242 -22.28 12.74 1.44
C TYR A 242 -22.47 12.70 2.96
N LYS A 243 -21.40 12.40 3.69
CA LYS A 243 -21.34 12.08 5.11
C LYS A 243 -20.21 12.86 5.77
N ASN A 244 -20.47 13.38 6.96
CA ASN A 244 -19.45 14.05 7.77
C ASN A 244 -18.67 13.01 8.59
N THR A 245 -17.51 12.60 8.09
CA THR A 245 -16.66 11.58 8.73
C THR A 245 -15.33 12.16 9.21
N VAL A 246 -14.66 11.45 10.12
CA VAL A 246 -13.42 11.95 10.74
C VAL A 246 -12.23 11.98 9.79
N LEU A 247 -12.26 11.18 8.73
CA LEU A 247 -11.21 11.10 7.73
C LEU A 247 -11.66 11.46 6.32
N ASN A 248 -12.92 11.87 6.11
CA ASN A 248 -13.44 12.24 4.80
C ASN A 248 -13.16 11.18 3.72
N THR A 249 -13.26 9.89 4.08
CA THR A 249 -13.07 8.82 3.10
C THR A 249 -14.23 8.78 2.12
N THR A 250 -13.93 8.44 0.87
CA THR A 250 -14.93 8.47 -0.20
C THR A 250 -14.74 7.31 -1.16
N TYR A 251 -15.85 6.70 -1.59
CA TYR A 251 -15.85 5.89 -2.80
C TYR A 251 -15.58 6.79 -4.02
N TYR A 252 -15.33 6.19 -5.19
CA TYR A 252 -15.07 6.94 -6.42
C TYR A 252 -13.77 7.75 -6.39
N ALA A 253 -12.80 7.37 -5.55
CA ALA A 253 -11.47 7.96 -5.59
C ALA A 253 -10.89 7.80 -7.01
N MET A 254 -10.40 8.91 -7.58
CA MET A 254 -9.91 8.99 -8.97
C MET A 254 -10.88 8.48 -10.03
N GLY A 255 -12.19 8.49 -9.75
CA GLY A 255 -13.24 8.05 -10.68
C GLY A 255 -13.54 6.54 -10.65
N SER A 256 -12.79 5.74 -9.86
CA SER A 256 -13.05 4.29 -9.75
C SER A 256 -14.10 3.99 -8.67
N GLU A 257 -15.23 3.40 -9.08
CA GLU A 257 -16.43 3.20 -8.25
C GLU A 257 -16.16 2.62 -6.85
N ARG A 258 -15.23 1.68 -6.75
CA ARG A 258 -14.96 0.90 -5.54
C ARG A 258 -13.66 1.30 -4.85
N TYR A 259 -12.94 2.26 -5.42
CA TYR A 259 -11.70 2.73 -4.83
C TYR A 259 -12.03 3.70 -3.71
N ILE A 260 -11.62 3.34 -2.49
CA ILE A 260 -11.86 4.14 -1.30
C ILE A 260 -10.53 4.71 -0.84
N LEU A 261 -10.41 6.03 -0.81
CA LEU A 261 -9.24 6.72 -0.29
C LEU A 261 -9.68 7.95 0.52
N THR A 262 -8.72 8.57 1.19
CA THR A 262 -8.86 9.90 1.78
C THR A 262 -7.78 10.84 1.24
N GLU A 263 -8.18 12.08 0.93
CA GLU A 263 -7.24 13.16 0.65
C GLU A 263 -6.91 13.98 1.92
N ASP A 264 -7.59 13.72 3.06
CA ASP A 264 -7.37 14.40 4.34
C ASP A 264 -6.21 13.77 5.14
N ASN A 265 -5.01 13.85 4.55
CA ASN A 265 -3.79 13.32 5.15
C ASN A 265 -3.49 13.97 6.51
N LYS A 266 -3.78 15.27 6.69
CA LYS A 266 -3.50 15.93 7.97
C LYS A 266 -4.32 15.34 9.11
N SER A 267 -5.63 15.14 8.94
CA SER A 267 -6.47 14.50 9.94
C SER A 267 -6.03 13.06 10.19
N LEU A 268 -5.74 12.29 9.12
CA LEU A 268 -5.23 10.92 9.22
C LEU A 268 -4.01 10.83 10.12
N ARG A 269 -2.99 11.64 9.83
CA ARG A 269 -1.72 11.60 10.55
C ARG A 269 -1.83 12.18 11.96
N ASN A 270 -2.70 13.17 12.19
CA ASN A 270 -2.99 13.68 13.53
C ASN A 270 -3.62 12.58 14.40
N ILE A 271 -4.59 11.85 13.87
CA ILE A 271 -5.25 10.75 14.57
C ILE A 271 -4.25 9.60 14.80
N ALA A 272 -3.50 9.19 13.78
CA ALA A 272 -2.49 8.13 13.87
C ALA A 272 -1.41 8.42 14.94
N SER A 273 -1.03 9.70 15.13
CA SER A 273 0.02 10.10 16.09
C SER A 273 -0.26 9.82 17.57
N HIS A 274 -1.46 9.32 17.91
CA HIS A 274 -1.80 8.91 19.28
C HIS A 274 -1.12 7.60 19.72
N VAL A 275 -0.54 6.85 18.77
CA VAL A 275 0.24 5.63 19.03
C VAL A 275 1.49 5.61 18.15
N PRO A 276 2.54 4.83 18.49
CA PRO A 276 3.60 4.49 17.55
C PRO A 276 3.00 3.70 16.38
N TYR A 277 3.44 3.97 15.15
CA TYR A 277 2.99 3.23 13.97
C TYR A 277 4.04 3.22 12.85
N ASP A 278 4.09 2.10 12.13
CA ASP A 278 4.81 1.90 10.86
C ASP A 278 3.85 1.80 9.67
N ALA A 279 2.64 1.27 9.90
CA ALA A 279 1.63 1.02 8.88
C ALA A 279 0.22 1.39 9.36
N ILE A 280 -0.60 1.90 8.43
CA ILE A 280 -1.94 2.42 8.72
C ILE A 280 -2.99 1.67 7.90
N PHE A 281 -4.01 1.17 8.60
CA PHE A 281 -5.29 0.81 8.04
C PHE A 281 -6.33 1.87 8.37
N ILE A 282 -7.22 2.14 7.42
CA ILE A 282 -8.47 2.87 7.62
C ILE A 282 -9.61 1.88 7.43
N MET A 283 -10.26 1.52 8.54
CA MET A 283 -11.38 0.59 8.56
C MET A 283 -12.68 1.35 8.35
N ILE A 284 -13.38 1.05 7.27
CA ILE A 284 -14.60 1.75 6.84
C ILE A 284 -15.83 1.05 7.42
N ASN A 285 -16.68 1.81 8.11
CA ASN A 285 -17.98 1.32 8.57
C ASN A 285 -18.96 1.22 7.39
N GLY A 286 -19.03 0.05 6.75
CA GLY A 286 -19.91 -0.16 5.60
C GLY A 286 -19.82 -1.57 5.04
N SER A 287 -20.81 -1.92 4.22
CA SER A 287 -20.96 -3.26 3.62
C SER A 287 -20.75 -3.29 2.10
N ARG A 288 -20.80 -2.15 1.41
CA ARG A 288 -20.55 -2.07 -0.03
C ARG A 288 -19.08 -2.36 -0.31
N TYR A 289 -18.77 -3.29 -1.20
CA TYR A 289 -17.40 -3.66 -1.52
C TYR A 289 -16.57 -2.45 -1.98
N GLY A 290 -15.43 -2.24 -1.34
CA GLY A 290 -14.42 -1.25 -1.74
C GLY A 290 -13.23 -1.23 -0.78
N GLY A 291 -12.13 -0.67 -1.23
CA GLY A 291 -10.85 -0.64 -0.54
C GLY A 291 -9.81 0.09 -1.37
N GLY A 292 -8.57 0.09 -0.90
CA GLY A 292 -7.42 0.62 -1.63
C GLY A 292 -6.14 0.57 -0.81
N GLY A 293 -4.98 0.52 -1.46
CA GLY A 293 -3.71 0.37 -0.78
C GLY A 293 -2.59 1.14 -1.47
N LEU A 294 -1.95 2.05 -0.73
CA LEU A 294 -0.82 2.85 -1.20
C LEU A 294 0.43 2.47 -0.40
N TYR A 295 1.48 2.00 -1.09
CA TYR A 295 2.70 1.51 -0.45
C TYR A 295 3.32 2.54 0.50
N ASN A 296 3.55 2.13 1.76
CA ASN A 296 4.07 2.94 2.87
C ASN A 296 3.28 4.23 3.18
N THR A 297 2.05 4.34 2.68
CA THR A 297 1.15 5.48 2.92
C THR A 297 0.00 5.09 3.85
N TYR A 298 -0.98 4.32 3.36
CA TYR A 298 -2.07 3.68 4.12
C TYR A 298 -2.84 2.70 3.22
N CYS A 299 -3.71 1.88 3.81
CA CYS A 299 -4.77 1.18 3.07
C CYS A 299 -6.15 1.42 3.69
N THR A 300 -7.20 1.19 2.90
CA THR A 300 -8.61 1.24 3.31
C THR A 300 -9.28 -0.10 3.03
N PHE A 301 -10.28 -0.46 3.83
CA PHE A 301 -11.14 -1.62 3.55
C PHE A 301 -12.47 -1.49 4.28
N VAL A 302 -13.52 -2.10 3.73
CA VAL A 302 -14.86 -2.12 4.34
C VAL A 302 -15.04 -3.26 5.32
N ALA A 303 -15.58 -2.96 6.50
CA ALA A 303 -15.65 -3.88 7.61
C ALA A 303 -16.77 -4.94 7.50
N ASP A 304 -17.86 -4.65 6.79
CA ASP A 304 -19.07 -5.50 6.81
C ASP A 304 -19.39 -6.16 5.46
N ASN A 305 -18.45 -6.13 4.51
CA ASN A 305 -18.60 -6.85 3.25
C ASN A 305 -18.27 -8.34 3.42
N GLN A 306 -18.90 -9.20 2.61
CA GLN A 306 -18.64 -10.64 2.58
C GLN A 306 -17.18 -11.03 2.25
N PHE A 307 -16.42 -10.15 1.59
CA PHE A 307 -14.99 -10.32 1.27
C PHE A 307 -14.07 -9.47 2.17
N CYS A 308 -14.55 -8.95 3.31
CA CYS A 308 -13.77 -8.04 4.15
C CYS A 308 -12.43 -8.63 4.62
N ASP A 309 -12.37 -9.91 4.99
CA ASP A 309 -11.13 -10.56 5.40
C ASP A 309 -10.10 -10.62 4.26
N TYR A 310 -10.56 -10.92 3.04
CA TYR A 310 -9.72 -10.89 1.83
C TYR A 310 -9.22 -9.47 1.55
N LEU A 311 -10.13 -8.48 1.53
CA LEU A 311 -9.81 -7.08 1.26
C LEU A 311 -8.77 -6.58 2.27
N PHE A 312 -9.01 -6.80 3.56
CA PHE A 312 -8.10 -6.41 4.62
C PHE A 312 -6.67 -6.94 4.40
N LEU A 313 -6.51 -8.20 3.98
CA LEU A 313 -5.19 -8.78 3.73
C LEU A 313 -4.58 -8.29 2.41
N HIS A 314 -5.38 -8.20 1.35
CA HIS A 314 -4.97 -7.76 0.02
C HIS A 314 -4.43 -6.33 0.04
N GLU A 315 -5.18 -5.40 0.61
CA GLU A 315 -4.81 -3.99 0.65
C GLU A 315 -3.58 -3.75 1.53
N PHE A 316 -3.37 -4.58 2.56
CA PHE A 316 -2.14 -4.56 3.35
C PHE A 316 -0.94 -5.09 2.57
N GLY A 317 -1.14 -6.05 1.67
CA GLY A 317 -0.11 -6.50 0.73
C GLY A 317 0.46 -5.32 -0.06
N HIS A 318 -0.40 -4.42 -0.56
CA HIS A 318 0.02 -3.17 -1.17
C HIS A 318 0.66 -2.21 -0.17
N SER A 319 -0.07 -1.79 0.87
CA SER A 319 0.37 -0.68 1.71
C SER A 319 1.58 -0.98 2.59
N PHE A 320 1.75 -2.23 3.03
CA PHE A 320 2.86 -2.62 3.90
C PHE A 320 4.02 -3.24 3.14
N ALA A 321 3.74 -4.12 2.18
CA ALA A 321 4.76 -4.90 1.50
C ALA A 321 5.03 -4.44 0.06
N GLY A 322 4.28 -3.47 -0.47
CA GLY A 322 4.49 -2.95 -1.83
C GLY A 322 4.35 -4.03 -2.89
N LEU A 323 3.44 -4.98 -2.67
CA LEU A 323 3.08 -5.98 -3.67
C LEU A 323 2.21 -5.33 -4.74
N ALA A 324 2.39 -5.72 -5.99
CA ALA A 324 1.49 -5.33 -7.07
C ALA A 324 0.24 -6.21 -7.10
N ASP A 325 -0.78 -5.73 -7.78
CA ASP A 325 -1.90 -6.58 -8.18
C ASP A 325 -1.45 -7.63 -9.19
N GLU A 326 -1.87 -8.87 -8.94
CA GLU A 326 -1.63 -10.00 -9.84
C GLU A 326 -2.81 -10.21 -10.80
N TYR A 327 -3.94 -9.51 -10.63
CA TYR A 327 -5.05 -9.55 -11.58
C TYR A 327 -4.84 -8.58 -12.74
N TYR A 328 -5.53 -8.85 -13.84
CA TYR A 328 -5.33 -8.12 -15.10
C TYR A 328 -6.61 -7.75 -15.86
N THR A 329 -7.78 -8.17 -15.39
CA THR A 329 -9.08 -7.95 -16.08
C THR A 329 -9.97 -6.91 -15.40
N SER A 330 -9.56 -6.41 -14.22
CA SER A 330 -10.33 -5.43 -13.47
C SER A 330 -10.31 -4.05 -14.13
N GLU A 331 -11.43 -3.32 -14.02
CA GLU A 331 -11.45 -1.89 -14.30
C GLU A 331 -10.64 -1.12 -13.26
N THR A 332 -9.79 -0.20 -13.73
CA THR A 332 -8.93 0.65 -12.92
C THR A 332 -9.16 2.13 -13.27
N ALA A 333 -8.68 3.04 -12.42
CA ALA A 333 -8.63 4.48 -12.72
C ALA A 333 -7.40 4.87 -13.58
N TYR A 334 -6.54 3.90 -13.90
CA TYR A 334 -5.20 4.13 -14.45
C TYR A 334 -5.16 3.80 -15.94
N ASN A 335 -4.50 4.65 -16.71
CA ASN A 335 -4.31 4.40 -18.15
C ASN A 335 -3.10 3.51 -18.44
N ASP A 336 -2.03 3.61 -17.66
CA ASP A 336 -0.77 2.87 -17.88
C ASP A 336 0.08 2.80 -16.60
N MET A 337 -0.32 1.97 -15.64
CA MET A 337 0.40 1.82 -14.36
C MET A 337 1.78 1.17 -14.56
N TYR A 338 1.85 0.18 -15.47
CA TYR A 338 3.06 -0.55 -15.81
C TYR A 338 3.37 -0.37 -17.30
N PRO A 339 4.09 0.69 -17.69
CA PRO A 339 4.44 0.93 -19.09
C PRO A 339 5.27 -0.21 -19.71
N GLU A 340 5.10 -0.43 -21.01
CA GLU A 340 5.93 -1.36 -21.78
C GLU A 340 7.39 -0.88 -21.83
N GLY A 341 8.33 -1.83 -21.85
CA GLY A 341 9.78 -1.58 -21.88
C GLY A 341 10.41 -1.36 -20.52
N ILE A 342 9.62 -1.38 -19.44
CA ILE A 342 10.08 -1.09 -18.08
C ILE A 342 9.75 -2.28 -17.18
N GLU A 343 10.77 -2.85 -16.54
CA GLU A 343 10.58 -3.90 -15.52
C GLU A 343 9.94 -3.27 -14.27
N PRO A 344 8.82 -3.79 -13.73
CA PRO A 344 8.23 -3.30 -12.49
C PRO A 344 9.24 -3.37 -11.34
N VAL A 345 9.08 -2.57 -10.30
CA VAL A 345 9.94 -2.67 -9.10
C VAL A 345 9.38 -3.65 -8.07
N GLU A 346 8.08 -3.88 -8.14
CA GLU A 346 7.32 -4.75 -7.26
C GLU A 346 7.79 -6.20 -7.38
N PRO A 347 7.86 -6.93 -6.25
CA PRO A 347 8.56 -8.21 -6.20
C PRO A 347 7.78 -9.36 -6.84
N ASN A 348 6.45 -9.27 -6.93
CA ASN A 348 5.55 -10.38 -7.28
C ASN A 348 5.10 -10.39 -8.75
N ILE A 349 5.54 -9.40 -9.55
CA ILE A 349 5.23 -9.29 -10.97
C ILE A 349 6.47 -9.01 -11.82
N THR A 350 6.46 -9.41 -13.09
CA THR A 350 7.58 -9.19 -14.01
C THR A 350 7.15 -9.06 -15.47
N ARG A 351 7.87 -8.25 -16.27
CA ARG A 351 7.72 -8.23 -17.73
C ARG A 351 8.43 -9.40 -18.42
N LEU A 352 9.27 -10.14 -17.68
CA LEU A 352 10.01 -11.29 -18.16
C LEU A 352 10.96 -10.99 -19.34
N TYR A 353 11.53 -9.78 -19.39
CA TYR A 353 12.50 -9.43 -20.43
C TYR A 353 13.77 -10.30 -20.40
N GLU A 354 14.18 -10.73 -19.20
CA GLU A 354 15.33 -11.63 -18.97
C GLU A 354 14.86 -12.93 -18.33
N LYS A 355 14.57 -13.96 -19.14
CA LYS A 355 14.07 -15.27 -18.66
C LYS A 355 15.01 -15.92 -17.62
N ASP A 356 16.32 -15.79 -17.82
CA ASP A 356 17.34 -16.35 -16.93
C ASP A 356 17.48 -15.57 -15.60
N ASN A 357 16.87 -14.39 -15.52
CA ASN A 357 16.95 -13.49 -14.37
C ASN A 357 15.57 -13.16 -13.79
N LEU A 358 14.70 -14.18 -13.72
CA LEU A 358 13.42 -14.06 -13.04
C LEU A 358 13.58 -13.57 -11.60
N LYS A 359 12.77 -12.59 -11.18
CA LYS A 359 12.83 -11.98 -9.84
C LYS A 359 12.83 -12.99 -8.70
N TRP A 360 12.06 -14.06 -8.83
CA TRP A 360 11.90 -15.12 -7.84
C TRP A 360 12.59 -16.43 -8.23
N LYS A 361 13.67 -16.37 -9.04
CA LYS A 361 14.42 -17.55 -9.50
C LYS A 361 14.82 -18.53 -8.40
N SER A 362 15.07 -18.05 -7.18
CA SER A 362 15.48 -18.87 -6.03
C SER A 362 14.41 -19.85 -5.55
N VAL A 363 13.14 -19.63 -5.92
CA VAL A 363 12.00 -20.44 -5.45
C VAL A 363 11.17 -21.00 -6.60
N VAL A 364 11.64 -20.89 -7.83
CA VAL A 364 10.99 -21.49 -9.01
C VAL A 364 10.95 -23.01 -8.86
N THR A 365 9.81 -23.60 -9.23
CA THR A 365 9.65 -25.06 -9.21
C THR A 365 10.58 -25.71 -10.24
N THR A 366 11.42 -26.64 -9.79
CA THR A 366 12.38 -27.34 -10.64
C THR A 366 11.71 -27.96 -11.86
N GLY A 367 12.20 -27.61 -13.05
CA GLY A 367 11.72 -28.16 -14.32
C GLY A 367 10.46 -27.51 -14.89
N ILE A 368 9.93 -26.45 -14.27
CA ILE A 368 8.79 -25.71 -14.81
C ILE A 368 9.18 -24.90 -16.05
N GLU A 369 8.28 -24.82 -17.02
CA GLU A 369 8.46 -23.99 -18.22
C GLU A 369 8.31 -22.50 -17.90
N ILE A 370 9.10 -21.63 -18.57
CA ILE A 370 9.06 -20.17 -18.42
C ILE A 370 8.95 -19.50 -19.80
N PRO A 371 7.83 -18.83 -20.12
CA PRO A 371 6.63 -18.64 -19.28
C PRO A 371 5.88 -19.95 -19.02
N THR A 372 5.20 -20.03 -17.88
CA THR A 372 4.47 -21.23 -17.47
C THR A 372 3.09 -21.23 -18.13
N PRO A 373 2.74 -22.26 -18.93
CA PRO A 373 1.41 -22.35 -19.52
C PRO A 373 0.36 -22.54 -18.43
N TRP A 374 -0.83 -21.99 -18.65
CA TRP A 374 -2.00 -22.22 -17.80
C TRP A 374 -3.27 -22.05 -18.62
N GLU A 375 -4.40 -22.43 -18.05
CA GLU A 375 -5.71 -22.43 -18.70
C GLU A 375 -6.30 -21.01 -18.88
N LYS A 376 -5.50 -20.08 -19.40
CA LYS A 376 -5.79 -18.64 -19.47
C LYS A 376 -6.98 -18.30 -20.37
N GLU A 377 -7.10 -18.93 -21.53
CA GLU A 377 -8.13 -18.59 -22.52
C GLU A 377 -9.55 -18.79 -21.97
N ASP A 378 -9.76 -19.92 -21.29
CA ASP A 378 -11.03 -20.26 -20.65
C ASP A 378 -11.29 -19.35 -19.44
N TYR A 379 -10.26 -19.06 -18.63
CA TYR A 379 -10.36 -18.09 -17.53
C TYR A 379 -10.79 -16.71 -18.04
N ASP A 380 -10.10 -16.17 -19.04
CA ASP A 380 -10.36 -14.85 -19.64
C ASP A 380 -11.81 -14.77 -20.14
N LYS A 381 -12.26 -15.77 -20.90
CA LYS A 381 -13.62 -15.81 -21.44
C LYS A 381 -14.67 -15.76 -20.33
N ALA A 382 -14.49 -16.53 -19.26
CA ALA A 382 -15.42 -16.55 -18.15
C ALA A 382 -15.38 -15.25 -17.34
N ASP A 383 -14.19 -14.67 -17.13
CA ASP A 383 -14.05 -13.43 -16.36
C ASP A 383 -14.64 -12.22 -17.08
N TYR A 384 -14.38 -12.04 -18.38
CA TYR A 384 -14.98 -10.94 -19.15
C TYR A 384 -16.51 -11.02 -19.19
N ALA A 385 -17.07 -12.23 -19.28
CA ALA A 385 -18.52 -12.43 -19.20
C ALA A 385 -19.07 -11.98 -17.83
N TRP A 386 -18.38 -12.34 -16.75
CA TRP A 386 -18.75 -11.91 -15.39
C TRP A 386 -18.64 -10.40 -15.19
N GLN A 387 -17.55 -9.76 -15.64
CA GLN A 387 -17.37 -8.31 -15.51
C GLN A 387 -18.52 -7.53 -16.17
N LYS A 388 -19.06 -8.02 -17.29
CA LYS A 388 -20.24 -7.41 -17.92
C LYS A 388 -21.47 -7.48 -17.02
N ILE A 389 -21.79 -8.66 -16.50
CA ILE A 389 -22.94 -8.88 -15.59
C ILE A 389 -22.79 -7.99 -14.34
N ARG A 390 -21.60 -8.01 -13.74
CA ARG A 390 -21.26 -7.24 -12.54
C ARG A 390 -21.46 -5.73 -12.74
N ARG A 391 -21.04 -5.18 -13.89
CA ARG A 391 -21.25 -3.74 -14.21
C ARG A 391 -22.73 -3.38 -14.34
N GLU A 392 -23.52 -4.23 -15.00
CA GLU A 392 -24.96 -4.01 -15.14
C GLU A 392 -25.68 -4.02 -13.78
N MET A 393 -25.33 -4.97 -12.90
CA MET A 393 -25.89 -5.06 -11.55
C MET A 393 -25.50 -3.86 -10.67
N ASN A 394 -24.22 -3.47 -10.67
CA ASN A 394 -23.75 -2.30 -9.93
C ASN A 394 -24.45 -1.02 -10.39
N LYS A 395 -24.58 -0.82 -11.71
CA LYS A 395 -25.30 0.32 -12.28
C LYS A 395 -26.75 0.37 -11.80
N ASN A 396 -27.45 -0.75 -11.83
CA ASN A 396 -28.81 -0.84 -11.31
C ASN A 396 -28.89 -0.47 -9.82
N ILE A 397 -28.00 -1.02 -8.98
CA ILE A 397 -27.94 -0.69 -7.55
C ILE A 397 -27.71 0.82 -7.34
N ALA A 398 -26.78 1.42 -8.08
CA ALA A 398 -26.50 2.85 -8.00
C ALA A 398 -27.71 3.71 -8.43
N GLU A 399 -28.43 3.30 -9.48
CA GLU A 399 -29.65 3.98 -9.93
C GLU A 399 -30.79 3.88 -8.89
N LEU A 400 -31.00 2.70 -8.29
CA LEU A 400 -31.98 2.52 -7.22
C LEU A 400 -31.69 3.44 -6.02
N LYS A 401 -30.42 3.53 -5.60
CA LYS A 401 -29.99 4.44 -4.53
C LYS A 401 -30.21 5.90 -4.90
N ARG A 402 -29.80 6.31 -6.10
CA ARG A 402 -29.95 7.70 -6.58
C ARG A 402 -31.41 8.14 -6.65
N ASN A 403 -32.29 7.24 -7.06
CA ASN A 403 -33.73 7.49 -7.15
C ASN A 403 -34.45 7.36 -5.80
N ARG A 404 -33.73 7.05 -4.71
CA ARG A 404 -34.28 6.85 -3.36
C ARG A 404 -35.42 5.82 -3.36
N GLU A 405 -35.24 4.76 -4.13
CA GLU A 405 -36.18 3.63 -4.13
C GLU A 405 -36.30 3.01 -2.73
N PRO A 406 -37.40 2.30 -2.41
CA PRO A 406 -37.59 1.70 -1.10
C PRO A 406 -36.40 0.82 -0.69
N GLU A 407 -35.94 0.95 0.55
CA GLU A 407 -34.76 0.23 1.08
C GLU A 407 -34.80 -1.28 0.80
N ARG A 408 -35.98 -1.89 0.89
CA ARG A 408 -36.18 -3.31 0.55
C ARG A 408 -35.72 -3.64 -0.88
N LYS A 409 -36.02 -2.82 -1.87
CA LYS A 409 -35.62 -3.05 -3.26
C LYS A 409 -34.11 -2.93 -3.45
N ILE A 410 -33.49 -1.94 -2.81
CA ILE A 410 -32.04 -1.75 -2.83
C ILE A 410 -31.35 -2.97 -2.18
N ALA A 411 -31.85 -3.41 -1.03
CA ALA A 411 -31.34 -4.57 -0.31
C ALA A 411 -31.49 -5.88 -1.11
N GLU A 412 -32.60 -6.05 -1.81
CA GLU A 412 -32.82 -7.21 -2.70
C GLU A 412 -31.82 -7.24 -3.86
N ALA A 413 -31.64 -6.11 -4.55
CA ALA A 413 -30.66 -6.01 -5.64
C ALA A 413 -29.22 -6.23 -5.14
N GLN A 414 -28.88 -5.69 -3.98
CA GLN A 414 -27.58 -5.88 -3.34
C GLN A 414 -27.35 -7.35 -2.95
N THR A 415 -28.37 -8.01 -2.37
CA THR A 415 -28.31 -9.42 -1.99
C THR A 415 -28.15 -10.34 -3.20
N GLU A 416 -28.85 -10.03 -4.31
CA GLU A 416 -28.68 -10.77 -5.57
C GLU A 416 -27.25 -10.63 -6.11
N TYR A 417 -26.72 -9.41 -6.13
CA TYR A 417 -25.33 -9.14 -6.52
C TYR A 417 -24.35 -9.91 -5.65
N ASP A 418 -24.49 -9.80 -4.33
CA ASP A 418 -23.57 -10.43 -3.39
C ASP A 418 -23.57 -11.96 -3.52
N THR A 419 -24.75 -12.55 -3.72
CA THR A 419 -24.90 -13.99 -3.94
C THR A 419 -24.18 -14.45 -5.21
N LYS A 420 -24.32 -13.71 -6.31
CA LYS A 420 -23.66 -14.05 -7.58
C LYS A 420 -22.15 -13.82 -7.53
N ASP A 421 -21.69 -12.72 -6.91
CA ASP A 421 -20.25 -12.42 -6.76
C ASP A 421 -19.56 -13.49 -5.91
N LYS A 422 -20.22 -13.99 -4.86
CA LYS A 422 -19.73 -15.12 -4.06
C LYS A 422 -19.65 -16.41 -4.87
N ALA A 423 -20.74 -16.79 -5.53
CA ALA A 423 -20.78 -18.00 -6.35
C ALA A 423 -19.71 -17.97 -7.44
N ARG A 424 -19.48 -16.81 -8.06
CA ARG A 424 -18.41 -16.62 -9.04
C ARG A 424 -17.02 -16.78 -8.42
N SER A 425 -16.77 -16.20 -7.24
CA SER A 425 -15.49 -16.35 -6.53
C SER A 425 -15.21 -17.83 -6.23
N GLU A 426 -16.21 -18.60 -5.81
CA GLU A 426 -16.10 -20.04 -5.54
C GLU A 426 -15.86 -20.87 -6.81
N GLU A 427 -16.47 -20.48 -7.94
CA GLU A 427 -16.24 -21.07 -9.25
C GLU A 427 -14.78 -20.86 -9.72
N VAL A 428 -14.27 -19.63 -9.59
CA VAL A 428 -12.88 -19.30 -9.93
C VAL A 428 -11.91 -20.10 -9.08
N ASP A 429 -12.15 -20.19 -7.77
CA ASP A 429 -11.34 -21.02 -6.86
C ASP A 429 -11.29 -22.48 -7.31
N LYS A 430 -12.46 -23.05 -7.62
CA LYS A 430 -12.55 -24.45 -8.07
C LYS A 430 -11.82 -24.65 -9.40
N TYR A 431 -11.94 -23.68 -10.31
CA TYR A 431 -11.29 -23.71 -11.62
C TYR A 431 -9.76 -23.70 -11.49
N LEU A 432 -9.20 -22.73 -10.75
CA LEU A 432 -7.74 -22.62 -10.57
C LEU A 432 -7.17 -23.82 -9.80
N LYS A 433 -7.89 -24.34 -8.80
CA LYS A 433 -7.50 -25.55 -8.04
C LYS A 433 -7.46 -26.82 -8.87
N ALA A 434 -8.16 -26.88 -10.01
CA ALA A 434 -8.16 -28.03 -10.90
C ALA A 434 -6.94 -28.06 -11.84
N SER A 435 -6.21 -26.95 -11.98
CA SER A 435 -5.03 -26.86 -12.84
C SER A 435 -3.90 -27.75 -12.32
N LYS A 436 -3.16 -28.37 -13.23
CA LYS A 436 -1.96 -29.16 -12.89
C LYS A 436 -0.79 -28.30 -12.35
N PHE A 437 -0.88 -26.98 -12.51
CA PHE A 437 0.13 -26.02 -12.06
C PHE A 437 -0.20 -25.38 -10.71
N ILE A 438 -1.30 -25.77 -10.07
CA ILE A 438 -1.68 -25.25 -8.75
C ILE A 438 -0.55 -25.50 -7.73
N GLY A 439 -0.19 -24.46 -6.98
CA GLY A 439 0.87 -24.53 -5.97
C GLY A 439 2.30 -24.52 -6.53
N MET A 440 2.49 -24.54 -7.86
CA MET A 440 3.81 -24.39 -8.47
C MET A 440 4.20 -22.92 -8.60
N VAL A 441 5.50 -22.65 -8.47
CA VAL A 441 6.10 -21.33 -8.67
C VAL A 441 6.71 -21.27 -10.06
N GLY A 442 6.22 -20.37 -10.90
CA GLY A 442 6.57 -20.22 -12.31
C GLY A 442 6.44 -18.77 -12.77
N ALA A 443 6.08 -18.55 -14.02
CA ALA A 443 5.78 -17.23 -14.57
C ALA A 443 4.49 -17.31 -15.40
N PHE A 444 3.34 -17.04 -14.76
CA PHE A 444 2.01 -17.17 -15.33
C PHE A 444 1.59 -15.86 -15.99
N GLU A 445 1.28 -15.89 -17.29
CA GLU A 445 0.93 -14.67 -18.02
C GLU A 445 -0.40 -14.06 -17.54
N GLY A 446 -0.44 -12.74 -17.45
CA GLY A 446 -1.54 -11.95 -16.92
C GLY A 446 -1.27 -11.53 -15.49
N ALA A 447 -0.94 -10.24 -15.29
CA ALA A 447 -0.88 -9.58 -13.99
C ALA A 447 -0.67 -8.06 -14.15
N GLY A 448 -0.76 -7.31 -13.05
CA GLY A 448 -0.54 -5.86 -13.06
C GLY A 448 -1.41 -5.13 -14.08
N TYR A 449 -2.70 -5.48 -14.17
CA TYR A 449 -3.66 -4.88 -15.13
C TYR A 449 -3.32 -5.15 -16.61
N ASN A 450 -2.32 -5.97 -16.90
CA ASN A 450 -1.86 -6.30 -18.24
C ASN A 450 -2.13 -7.78 -18.54
N ALA A 451 -3.04 -8.05 -19.49
CA ALA A 451 -3.42 -9.42 -19.85
C ALA A 451 -2.32 -10.18 -20.61
N LYS A 452 -1.33 -9.48 -21.18
CA LYS A 452 -0.23 -10.04 -21.98
C LYS A 452 1.09 -9.37 -21.64
N GLY A 453 2.19 -10.11 -21.77
CA GLY A 453 3.55 -9.59 -21.59
C GLY A 453 3.84 -9.12 -20.15
N MET A 454 3.10 -9.64 -19.18
CA MET A 454 3.25 -9.37 -17.76
C MET A 454 2.91 -10.66 -17.01
N TYR A 455 3.70 -11.03 -16.00
CA TYR A 455 3.65 -12.35 -15.39
C TYR A 455 3.63 -12.29 -13.87
N ARG A 456 2.86 -13.18 -13.24
CA ARG A 456 2.85 -13.42 -11.79
C ARG A 456 3.52 -14.74 -11.44
N SER A 457 3.88 -14.89 -10.18
CA SER A 457 4.71 -16.03 -9.72
C SER A 457 3.96 -17.34 -9.51
N MET A 458 2.65 -17.30 -9.21
CA MET A 458 1.83 -18.49 -8.98
C MET A 458 0.46 -18.34 -9.63
N LEU A 459 -0.20 -19.46 -9.89
CA LEU A 459 -1.51 -19.47 -10.54
C LEU A 459 -2.58 -18.71 -9.75
N ASP A 460 -2.51 -18.77 -8.42
CA ASP A 460 -3.43 -18.07 -7.52
C ASP A 460 -2.71 -17.47 -6.30
N CYS A 461 -3.26 -16.38 -5.78
CA CYS A 461 -2.71 -15.54 -4.72
C CYS A 461 -3.82 -14.64 -4.16
N ILE A 462 -3.70 -14.18 -2.90
CA ILE A 462 -4.50 -13.05 -2.38
C ILE A 462 -4.37 -11.81 -3.29
N MET A 463 -3.23 -11.60 -3.94
CA MET A 463 -3.05 -10.48 -4.87
C MET A 463 -3.72 -10.70 -6.24
N PHE A 464 -4.26 -11.90 -6.51
CA PHE A 464 -4.88 -12.24 -7.79
C PHE A 464 -6.40 -12.32 -7.70
N THR A 465 -6.96 -13.18 -6.84
CA THR A 465 -8.41 -13.42 -6.82
C THR A 465 -9.01 -13.34 -5.43
N LYS A 466 -10.28 -12.92 -5.37
CA LYS A 466 -11.06 -12.84 -4.14
C LYS A 466 -11.19 -14.18 -3.44
N GLY A 467 -11.37 -14.14 -2.12
CA GLY A 467 -11.69 -15.30 -1.29
C GLY A 467 -10.60 -15.67 -0.29
N ALA A 468 -10.88 -16.67 0.55
CA ALA A 468 -9.95 -17.13 1.58
C ALA A 468 -8.89 -18.07 0.97
N LYS A 469 -7.67 -17.57 0.81
CA LYS A 469 -6.53 -18.29 0.24
C LYS A 469 -5.21 -17.69 0.75
N PRO A 470 -4.06 -18.35 0.59
CA PRO A 470 -2.78 -17.79 1.02
C PRO A 470 -2.25 -16.73 0.05
N PHE A 471 -1.27 -15.95 0.50
CA PHE A 471 -0.36 -15.26 -0.41
C PHE A 471 0.42 -16.30 -1.22
N CYS A 472 0.81 -15.97 -2.45
CA CYS A 472 1.74 -16.82 -3.18
C CYS A 472 3.12 -16.84 -2.49
N LYS A 473 3.92 -17.87 -2.77
CA LYS A 473 5.22 -18.08 -2.11
C LYS A 473 6.15 -16.86 -2.18
N VAL A 474 6.15 -16.16 -3.31
CA VAL A 474 6.96 -14.95 -3.52
C VAL A 474 6.46 -13.79 -2.67
N CYS A 475 5.14 -13.60 -2.60
CA CYS A 475 4.53 -12.61 -1.71
C CYS A 475 4.83 -12.93 -0.24
N GLU A 476 4.67 -14.18 0.21
CA GLU A 476 5.00 -14.58 1.59
C GLU A 476 6.46 -14.29 1.95
N GLU A 477 7.41 -14.68 1.09
CA GLU A 477 8.83 -14.43 1.34
C GLU A 477 9.17 -12.94 1.37
N HIS A 478 8.55 -12.14 0.50
CA HIS A 478 8.75 -10.70 0.52
C HIS A 478 8.17 -10.06 1.79
N ILE A 479 6.92 -10.41 2.14
CA ILE A 479 6.29 -9.93 3.37
C ILE A 479 7.14 -10.29 4.60
N SER A 480 7.67 -11.52 4.70
CA SER A 480 8.58 -11.89 5.80
C SER A 480 9.83 -11.00 5.84
N LYS A 481 10.44 -10.66 4.69
CA LYS A 481 11.59 -9.74 4.65
C LYS A 481 11.21 -8.34 5.15
N VAL A 482 10.04 -7.84 4.77
CA VAL A 482 9.52 -6.54 5.24
C VAL A 482 9.29 -6.58 6.75
N ILE A 483 8.65 -7.62 7.29
CA ILE A 483 8.47 -7.78 8.74
C ILE A 483 9.80 -7.72 9.48
N MET A 484 10.80 -8.45 9.00
CA MET A 484 12.11 -8.50 9.65
C MET A 484 12.87 -7.17 9.55
N HIS A 485 12.70 -6.39 8.48
CA HIS A 485 13.27 -5.05 8.39
C HIS A 485 12.86 -4.16 9.56
N TYR A 486 11.59 -4.22 9.99
CA TYR A 486 11.10 -3.46 11.14
C TYR A 486 11.45 -4.12 12.49
N ALA A 487 11.39 -5.45 12.58
CA ALA A 487 11.31 -6.16 13.86
C ALA A 487 12.59 -6.93 14.30
N GLU A 488 13.75 -6.57 13.74
CA GLU A 488 15.07 -7.16 14.04
C GLU A 488 15.81 -6.56 15.23
#